data_AF-A0A522YVM6-F1
#
_entry.id   AF-A0A522YVM6-F1
#
_cell.length_a   1.000
_cell.length_b   1.000
_cell.length_c   1.000
_cell.angle_alpha   90.00
_cell.angle_beta   90.00
_cell.angle_gamma   90.00
#
_symmetry.space_group_name_H-M   'P 1'
#
loop_
_entity.id
_entity.type
_entity.pdbx_description
1 polymer ?
#
loop_
_entity_poly.entity_id
_entity_poly.type
_entity_poly.pdbx_seq_one_letter_code
_entity_poly.pdbx_strand_id
1 'polypeptide(L)'
;KGLAVEQQGSRVTKYIHAAEKLAGPASKDLAALCVLLLRGAQTAAEVRVRTERMCEWKDPAEVEAYLEGLVTHDPPAAARLARGRYHHLALGAPTGPTAPAPAPPSPDRLAALEARVAALEERIKNI
;
A
#
# COMPACT_ATOMS: atom_id res chain seq x y z
N LYS A 1 22.04 11.61 3.34
CA LYS A 1 20.75 11.07 3.83
C LYS A 1 21.06 10.04 4.92
N GLY A 2 20.83 10.37 6.20
CA GLY A 2 21.17 9.53 7.36
C GLY A 2 20.22 8.34 7.56
N LEU A 3 20.15 7.48 6.54
CA LEU A 3 19.34 6.24 6.49
C LEU A 3 20.15 4.99 6.86
N ALA A 4 21.48 5.12 6.98
CA ALA A 4 22.36 4.11 7.54
C ALA A 4 23.22 4.78 8.61
N VAL A 5 23.40 4.11 9.74
CA VAL A 5 24.17 4.60 10.89
C VAL A 5 25.19 3.53 11.25
N GLU A 6 26.46 3.93 11.43
CA GLU A 6 27.49 3.03 11.91
C GLU A 6 27.25 2.67 13.38
N GLN A 7 27.26 1.38 13.69
CA GLN A 7 27.09 0.88 15.05
C GLN A 7 28.43 0.95 15.79
N GLN A 8 28.46 1.79 16.83
CA GLN A 8 29.62 1.96 17.71
C GLN A 8 29.89 0.71 18.55
N GLY A 9 31.16 0.47 18.90
CA GLY A 9 31.56 -0.57 19.86
C GLY A 9 31.69 -1.99 19.30
N SER A 10 31.70 -2.17 17.98
CA SER A 10 31.96 -3.47 17.36
C SER A 10 33.41 -3.61 16.91
N ARG A 11 33.96 -4.83 16.98
CA ARG A 11 35.31 -5.17 16.50
C ARG A 11 35.44 -5.07 14.96
N VAL A 12 34.31 -5.02 14.26
CA VAL A 12 34.20 -4.87 12.81
C VAL A 12 33.12 -3.84 12.53
N THR A 13 33.28 -3.01 11.50
CA THR A 13 32.30 -2.00 11.11
C THR A 13 30.94 -2.66 10.80
N LYS A 14 29.90 -2.21 11.51
CA LYS A 14 28.50 -2.64 11.33
C LYS A 14 27.64 -1.44 11.05
N TYR A 15 26.54 -1.64 10.32
CA TYR A 15 25.58 -0.60 9.97
C TYR A 15 24.16 -1.03 10.36
N ILE A 16 23.38 -0.06 10.82
CA ILE A 16 21.95 -0.21 11.11
C ILE A 16 21.18 0.75 10.22
N HIS A 17 20.02 0.33 9.71
CA HIS A 17 19.15 1.22 8.95
C HIS A 17 18.44 2.22 9.86
N ALA A 18 18.12 3.40 9.33
CA ALA A 18 17.20 4.35 9.93
C ALA A 18 15.97 4.52 9.03
N ALA A 19 15.41 3.38 8.59
CA ALA A 19 14.28 3.31 7.66
C ALA A 19 12.97 3.84 8.29
N GLU A 20 12.91 3.99 9.60
CA GLU A 20 11.77 4.61 10.32
C GLU A 20 11.54 6.05 9.86
N LYS A 21 12.58 6.71 9.34
CA LYS A 21 12.49 8.05 8.74
C LYS A 21 11.66 8.08 7.46
N LEU A 22 11.40 6.93 6.84
CA LEU A 22 10.60 6.81 5.61
C LEU A 22 9.18 6.35 5.90
N ALA A 23 8.99 5.40 6.82
CA ALA A 23 7.71 4.72 7.03
C ALA A 23 7.06 4.99 8.39
N GLY A 24 7.75 5.72 9.27
CA GLY A 24 7.41 5.76 10.69
C GLY A 24 8.00 4.58 11.48
N PRO A 25 7.84 4.58 12.82
CA PRO A 25 8.46 3.59 13.71
C PRO A 25 7.73 2.24 13.76
N ALA A 26 6.57 2.10 13.12
CA ALA A 26 5.79 0.87 13.19
C ALA A 26 6.48 -0.26 12.40
N SER A 27 6.64 -1.42 13.04
CA SER A 27 7.32 -2.57 12.44
C SER A 27 6.61 -3.10 11.19
N LYS A 28 5.28 -3.01 11.15
CA LYS A 28 4.44 -3.42 10.02
C LYS A 28 4.62 -2.52 8.80
N ASP A 29 4.69 -1.20 9.00
CA ASP A 29 4.97 -0.22 7.95
C ASP A 29 6.36 -0.42 7.34
N LEU A 30 7.36 -0.67 8.18
CA LEU A 30 8.71 -0.99 7.74
C LEU A 30 8.77 -2.31 6.94
N ALA A 31 8.04 -3.33 7.37
CA ALA A 31 7.98 -4.60 6.65
C ALA A 31 7.35 -4.45 5.25
N ALA A 32 6.23 -3.73 5.16
CA ALA A 32 5.59 -3.42 3.89
C ALA A 32 6.52 -2.59 2.99
N LEU A 33 7.11 -1.51 3.51
CA LEU A 33 8.03 -0.67 2.75
C LEU A 33 9.28 -1.44 2.28
N CYS A 34 9.85 -2.30 3.12
CA CYS A 34 11.00 -3.15 2.77
C CYS A 34 10.69 -4.04 1.56
N VAL A 35 9.54 -4.70 1.56
CA VAL A 35 9.13 -5.56 0.44
C VAL A 35 8.88 -4.75 -0.83
N LEU A 36 8.31 -3.54 -0.73
CA LEU A 36 8.16 -2.64 -1.88
C LEU A 36 9.52 -2.20 -2.43
N LEU A 37 10.48 -1.84 -1.57
CA LEU A 37 11.84 -1.45 -1.97
C LEU A 37 12.59 -2.58 -2.69
N LEU A 38 12.46 -3.81 -2.20
CA LEU A 38 13.23 -4.95 -2.71
C LEU A 38 12.61 -5.62 -3.94
N ARG A 39 11.31 -5.46 -4.17
CA ARG A 39 10.56 -6.19 -5.22
C ARG A 39 9.69 -5.31 -6.12
N GLY A 40 9.66 -4.01 -5.87
CA GLY A 40 8.85 -3.06 -6.63
C GLY A 40 7.36 -3.17 -6.37
N ALA A 41 6.56 -2.91 -7.41
CA ALA A 41 5.12 -2.70 -7.30
C ALA A 41 4.32 -3.98 -7.03
N GLN A 42 3.62 -4.03 -5.90
CA GLN A 42 2.94 -5.24 -5.40
C GLN A 42 1.53 -4.95 -4.90
N THR A 43 0.68 -5.97 -4.94
CA THR A 43 -0.66 -5.94 -4.33
C THR A 43 -0.60 -6.21 -2.82
N ALA A 44 -1.64 -5.85 -2.08
CA ALA A 44 -1.72 -6.12 -0.63
C ALA A 44 -1.58 -7.62 -0.29
N ALA A 45 -2.20 -8.50 -1.09
CA ALA A 45 -2.09 -9.95 -0.91
C ALA A 45 -0.65 -10.46 -1.09
N GLU A 46 0.08 -9.94 -2.07
CA GLU A 46 1.48 -10.27 -2.29
C GLU A 46 2.38 -9.77 -1.15
N VAL A 47 2.15 -8.54 -0.68
CA VAL A 47 2.89 -7.96 0.45
C VAL A 47 2.69 -8.85 1.67
N ARG A 48 1.46 -9.21 2.02
CA ARG A 48 1.12 -10.11 3.13
C ARG A 48 2.00 -11.36 3.14
N VAL A 49 1.96 -12.13 2.05
CA VAL A 49 2.73 -13.40 1.91
C VAL A 49 4.23 -13.16 2.00
N ARG A 50 4.74 -12.08 1.40
CA ARG A 50 6.19 -11.80 1.35
C ARG A 50 6.74 -11.25 2.66
N THR A 51 5.88 -10.74 3.54
CA THR A 51 6.24 -10.23 4.87
C THR A 51 5.99 -11.23 6.01
N GLU A 52 5.56 -12.47 5.75
CA GLU A 52 5.22 -13.46 6.79
C GLU A 52 6.35 -13.73 7.80
N ARG A 53 7.61 -13.63 7.37
CA ARG A 53 8.79 -13.80 8.24
C ARG A 53 9.22 -12.51 8.98
N MET A 54 8.56 -11.39 8.69
CA MET A 54 8.87 -10.07 9.25
C MET A 54 7.80 -9.62 10.24
N CYS A 55 6.53 -9.86 9.94
CA CYS A 55 5.40 -9.49 10.77
C CYS A 55 4.18 -10.38 10.49
N GLU A 56 3.27 -10.43 11.46
CA GLU A 56 1.99 -11.11 11.32
C GLU A 56 0.88 -10.13 10.90
N TRP A 57 0.05 -10.59 9.97
CA TRP A 57 -1.13 -9.86 9.49
C TRP A 57 -2.38 -10.66 9.76
N LYS A 58 -3.41 -10.00 10.25
CA LYS A 58 -4.74 -10.57 10.48
C LYS A 58 -5.39 -10.97 9.17
N ASP A 59 -5.46 -10.05 8.22
CA ASP A 59 -6.13 -10.23 6.94
C ASP A 59 -5.53 -9.29 5.86
N PRO A 60 -5.87 -9.48 4.56
CA PRO A 60 -5.39 -8.58 3.51
C PRO A 60 -5.86 -7.13 3.65
N ALA A 61 -6.97 -6.87 4.33
CA ALA A 61 -7.51 -5.53 4.53
C ALA A 61 -6.66 -4.73 5.52
N GLU A 62 -6.10 -5.39 6.54
CA GLU A 62 -5.09 -4.80 7.41
C GLU A 62 -3.90 -4.30 6.59
N VAL A 63 -3.34 -5.13 5.71
CA VAL A 63 -2.19 -4.74 4.88
C VAL A 63 -2.52 -3.52 4.01
N GLU A 64 -3.71 -3.50 3.41
CA GLU A 64 -4.17 -2.38 2.61
C GLU A 64 -4.28 -1.08 3.44
N ALA A 65 -4.78 -1.16 4.68
CA ALA A 65 -4.84 0.01 5.57
C ALA A 65 -3.46 0.59 5.91
N TYR A 66 -2.46 -0.25 6.20
CA TYR A 66 -1.08 0.20 6.42
C TYR A 66 -0.46 0.79 5.14
N LEU A 67 -0.70 0.16 3.99
CA LEU A 67 -0.23 0.68 2.69
C LEU A 67 -0.85 2.04 2.36
N GLU A 68 -2.14 2.26 2.65
CA GLU A 68 -2.79 3.56 2.52
C GLU A 68 -2.24 4.59 3.53
N GLY A 69 -1.84 4.15 4.73
CA GLY A 69 -1.07 4.96 5.68
C GLY A 69 0.24 5.47 5.07
N LEU A 70 0.97 4.62 4.36
CA LEU A 70 2.22 5.00 3.66
C LEU A 70 1.97 5.95 2.47
N VAL A 71 0.80 5.86 1.82
CA VAL A 71 0.40 6.75 0.73
C VAL A 71 0.02 8.14 1.25
N THR A 72 -0.64 8.20 2.41
CA THR A 72 -1.13 9.44 3.02
C THR A 72 -0.13 10.11 3.97
N HIS A 73 0.99 9.43 4.27
CA HIS A 73 2.10 9.96 5.07
C HIS A 73 2.67 11.27 4.47
N ASP A 74 3.23 12.14 5.31
CA ASP A 74 3.90 13.37 4.88
C ASP A 74 5.38 13.37 5.28
N PRO A 75 6.34 13.29 4.32
CA PRO A 75 6.13 13.10 2.88
C PRO A 75 5.64 11.68 2.55
N PRO A 76 4.95 11.47 1.40
CA PRO A 76 4.40 10.17 1.05
C PRO A 76 5.51 9.15 0.80
N ALA A 77 5.37 7.99 1.44
CA ALA A 77 6.36 6.92 1.39
C ALA A 77 6.05 5.91 0.27
N ALA A 78 4.78 5.83 -0.15
CA ALA A 78 4.31 4.96 -1.22
C ALA A 78 3.28 5.67 -2.11
N ALA A 79 2.98 5.07 -3.26
CA ALA A 79 1.91 5.49 -4.17
C ALA A 79 1.10 4.28 -4.62
N ARG A 80 -0.22 4.48 -4.77
CA ARG A 80 -1.13 3.51 -5.36
C ARG A 80 -1.07 3.61 -6.89
N LEU A 81 -0.96 2.45 -7.53
CA LEU A 81 -0.86 2.26 -8.97
C LEU A 81 -2.08 1.50 -9.52
N ALA A 82 -2.15 1.41 -10.85
CA ALA A 82 -3.22 0.68 -11.52
C ALA A 82 -3.31 -0.77 -11.03
N ARG A 83 -4.54 -1.30 -11.04
CA ARG A 83 -4.85 -2.68 -10.64
C ARG A 83 -4.52 -3.00 -9.18
N GLY A 84 -4.64 -2.01 -8.28
CA GLY A 84 -4.50 -2.23 -6.83
C GLY A 84 -3.07 -2.57 -6.39
N ARG A 85 -2.06 -2.06 -7.11
CA ARG A 85 -0.65 -2.21 -6.75
C ARG A 85 -0.16 -0.99 -5.98
N TYR A 86 0.85 -1.17 -5.16
CA TYR A 86 1.52 -0.12 -4.39
C TYR A 86 3.00 -0.12 -4.74
N HIS A 87 3.63 1.05 -4.81
CA HIS A 87 5.06 1.21 -5.05
C HIS A 87 5.66 2.25 -4.10
N HIS A 88 6.92 2.07 -3.70
CA HIS A 88 7.58 3.02 -2.79
C HIS A 88 7.96 4.33 -3.53
N LEU A 89 8.11 5.43 -2.80
CA LEU A 89 8.55 6.73 -3.33
C LEU A 89 9.95 7.15 -2.85
N ALA A 90 10.61 6.32 -2.04
CA ALA A 90 11.93 6.64 -1.46
C ALA A 90 13.04 6.93 -2.49
N LEU A 91 12.90 6.43 -3.73
CA LEU A 91 13.84 6.65 -4.84
C LEU A 91 13.28 7.58 -5.93
N GLY A 92 12.13 8.23 -5.68
CA GLY A 92 11.40 9.04 -6.66
C GLY A 92 10.11 8.36 -7.14
N ALA A 93 9.41 9.02 -8.05
CA ALA A 93 8.14 8.53 -8.59
C ALA A 93 8.32 7.24 -9.43
N PRO A 94 7.39 6.28 -9.34
CA PRO A 94 7.40 5.08 -10.17
C PRO A 94 7.35 5.44 -11.66
N THR A 95 8.11 4.72 -12.48
CA THR A 95 8.09 4.82 -13.95
C THR A 95 6.91 4.09 -14.62
N GLY A 96 5.98 3.55 -13.84
CA GLY A 96 4.78 2.88 -14.33
C GLY A 96 3.55 3.80 -14.44
N PRO A 97 2.50 3.40 -15.16
CA PRO A 97 1.26 4.16 -15.18
C PRO A 97 0.62 4.15 -13.78
N THR A 98 0.70 5.29 -13.10
CA THR A 98 -0.08 5.56 -11.88
C THR A 98 -1.56 5.42 -12.21
N ALA A 99 -2.32 4.72 -11.37
CA ALA A 99 -3.77 4.72 -11.55
C ALA A 99 -4.24 6.16 -11.36
N PRO A 100 -5.04 6.72 -12.28
CA PRO A 100 -5.79 7.92 -11.94
C PRO A 100 -6.63 7.61 -10.69
N ALA A 101 -6.72 8.58 -9.78
CA ALA A 101 -7.69 8.52 -8.68
C ALA A 101 -9.05 8.11 -9.26
N PRO A 102 -9.85 7.27 -8.55
CA PRO A 102 -11.14 6.85 -9.07
C PRO A 102 -11.94 8.09 -9.44
N ALA A 103 -12.19 8.26 -10.75
CA ALA A 103 -13.03 9.34 -11.22
C ALA A 103 -14.41 9.17 -10.58
N PRO A 104 -15.05 10.26 -10.12
CA PRO A 104 -16.41 10.17 -9.61
C PRO A 104 -17.28 9.46 -10.65
N PRO A 105 -18.16 8.52 -10.23
CA PRO A 105 -18.99 7.81 -11.18
C PRO A 105 -19.79 8.82 -12.00
N SER A 106 -19.79 8.65 -13.32
CA SER A 106 -20.59 9.53 -14.17
C SER A 106 -22.07 9.44 -13.76
N PRO A 107 -22.81 10.56 -13.80
CA PRO A 107 -24.23 10.57 -13.43
C PRO A 107 -25.04 9.52 -14.22
N ASP A 108 -24.68 9.27 -15.48
CA ASP A 108 -25.30 8.23 -16.32
C ASP A 108 -25.09 6.81 -15.76
N ARG A 109 -23.91 6.54 -15.18
CA ARG A 109 -23.60 5.24 -14.59
C ARG A 109 -24.36 5.03 -13.28
N LEU A 110 -24.55 6.10 -12.49
CA LEU A 110 -25.37 6.05 -11.28
C LEU A 110 -26.83 5.77 -11.62
N ALA A 111 -27.41 6.50 -12.58
CA ALA A 111 -28.78 6.27 -13.04
C ALA A 111 -28.99 4.83 -13.56
N ALA A 112 -28.03 4.30 -14.32
CA ALA A 112 -28.10 2.91 -14.80
C ALA A 112 -27.99 1.87 -13.68
N LEU A 113 -27.22 2.15 -12.63
CA LEU A 113 -27.12 1.27 -11.46
C LEU A 113 -28.40 1.31 -10.63
N GLU A 114 -28.98 2.49 -10.39
CA GLU A 114 -30.25 2.66 -9.68
C GLU A 114 -31.40 1.93 -10.39
N ALA A 115 -31.48 2.04 -11.73
CA ALA A 115 -32.48 1.30 -12.51
C ALA A 115 -32.32 -0.23 -12.38
N ARG A 116 -31.07 -0.73 -12.35
CA ARG A 116 -30.80 -2.17 -12.16
C ARG A 116 -31.12 -2.62 -10.74
N VAL A 117 -30.85 -1.81 -9.72
CA VAL A 117 -31.22 -2.10 -8.33
C VAL A 117 -32.73 -2.16 -8.19
N ALA A 118 -33.46 -1.18 -8.71
CA ALA A 118 -34.93 -1.18 -8.70
C ALA A 118 -35.52 -2.43 -9.37
N ALA A 119 -34.99 -2.83 -10.54
CA ALA A 119 -35.43 -4.03 -11.23
C ALA A 119 -35.12 -5.33 -10.44
N LEU A 120 -33.99 -5.38 -9.74
CA LEU A 120 -33.63 -6.52 -8.89
C LEU A 120 -34.50 -6.59 -7.64
N GLU A 121 -34.80 -5.45 -7.01
CA GLU A 121 -35.69 -5.36 -5.86
C GLU A 121 -37.11 -5.83 -6.21
N GLU A 122 -37.64 -5.39 -7.36
CA GLU A 122 -38.95 -5.87 -7.84
C GLU A 122 -38.93 -7.37 -8.14
N ARG A 123 -37.82 -7.92 -8.65
CA ARG A 123 -37.69 -9.35 -8.87
C ARG A 123 -37.62 -10.15 -7.56
N ILE A 124 -37.03 -9.59 -6.52
CA ILE A 124 -36.97 -10.19 -5.17
C ILE A 124 -38.35 -10.17 -4.51
N LYS A 125 -39.12 -9.08 -4.63
CA LYS A 125 -40.47 -8.96 -4.05
C LYS A 125 -41.49 -9.92 -4.67
N ASN A 126 -41.26 -10.34 -5.91
CA ASN A 126 -42.14 -11.24 -6.66
C ASN A 126 -41.76 -12.73 -6.50
N ILE A 127 -40.85 -13.05 -5.57
CA ILE A 127 -40.48 -14.42 -5.13
C ILE A 127 -41.06 -14.63 -3.73
#